data_AF-A0A085M9Y1-F1
#
_entry.id   AF-A0A085M9Y1-F1
#
_cell.length_a   1.000
_cell.length_b   1.000
_cell.length_c   1.000
_cell.angle_alpha   90.00
_cell.angle_beta   90.00
_cell.angle_gamma   90.00
#
_symmetry.space_group_name_H-M   'P 1'
#
loop_
_entity.id
_entity.type
_entity.pdbx_description
1 polymer ?
#
loop_
_entity_poly.entity_id
_entity_poly.type
_entity_poly.pdbx_seq_one_letter_code
_entity_poly.pdbx_strand_id
1 'polypeptide(L)'
;MLTGCDTFVVLPPYTEHGFVIFGKNSDRPAPEVQEIVYVPSAEHQKGSKLLCTYIEIEQVEKTNAVVLSKPAWMWGAEMGANEFGVVVGNEAVWTKLHAAEAATERLLGMDLLRLGLERSATAYDCVKIIGELLEKYGQGGPCSEDVEMSYHNSFLIADRKEAWIMETADCVWVAAKVDGFANISNNLTIGSNYTLKSANLEKVAAQSGLWKQGQPLSFKDVFSANPSGKEMRQIKGRQLLEADCHDKKFSAMHMMSILRDEESGICMTSGGAFCTTSSQVSILPSDATVPCVHFFTGLPNPQLSGFKPFLFSTPTSVASPHTVSPVYAASIDPAKRKPRFTDKVDRRHSLYKCQQSILGDKDKIDRVLTVLRVVESNAVEEIENFLTTMRRLLSLYLQIIRLKTGWGPNTGYKIGKTFVGVQQHPLKYYAIWDRKPDEPYGLQGTNHLLPTMGKIASRLPIKFEMHRDKKYSWCSCGYSHNQPFCDGSHNRENTELRPVRYISDKDCTVWFCNCKQTKNRPFCDGSHKTLAETEEQ
;
A
#
# COMPACT_ATOMS: atom_id res chain seq x y z
N MET A 1 -0.89 9.14 -30.87
CA MET A 1 -0.25 8.27 -29.85
C MET A 1 -1.20 8.18 -28.69
N LEU A 2 -1.42 7.00 -28.13
CA LEU A 2 -2.25 6.85 -26.94
C LEU A 2 -1.55 7.59 -25.78
N THR A 3 -2.23 8.59 -25.24
CA THR A 3 -1.90 9.19 -23.95
C THR A 3 -2.32 8.18 -22.89
N GLY A 4 -1.35 7.59 -22.19
CA GLY A 4 -1.52 6.45 -21.28
C GLY A 4 -1.28 6.82 -19.83
N CYS A 5 -0.42 6.12 -19.11
CA CYS A 5 -0.21 6.24 -17.67
C CYS A 5 0.76 7.36 -17.21
N ASP A 6 0.69 7.74 -15.93
CA ASP A 6 1.66 8.64 -15.26
C ASP A 6 2.10 8.11 -13.87
N THR A 7 3.39 8.14 -13.56
CA THR A 7 3.96 7.79 -12.23
C THR A 7 4.85 8.91 -11.69
N PHE A 8 4.81 9.11 -10.39
CA PHE A 8 5.48 10.17 -9.65
C PHE A 8 6.21 9.63 -8.43
N VAL A 9 7.33 10.24 -8.08
CA VAL A 9 8.00 10.03 -6.80
C VAL A 9 8.59 11.33 -6.27
N VAL A 10 8.50 11.52 -4.96
CA VAL A 10 9.15 12.60 -4.22
C VAL A 10 9.95 11.99 -3.07
N LEU A 11 11.24 12.30 -3.05
CA LEU A 11 12.19 11.85 -2.06
C LEU A 11 12.45 12.96 -1.02
N PRO A 12 12.91 12.61 0.19
CA PRO A 12 13.50 13.57 1.10
C PRO A 12 14.65 14.36 0.42
N PRO A 13 14.85 15.64 0.74
CA PRO A 13 14.21 16.41 1.82
C PRO A 13 12.95 17.18 1.40
N TYR A 14 12.33 16.89 0.25
CA TYR A 14 11.21 17.68 -0.28
C TYR A 14 9.84 17.36 0.35
N THR A 15 9.76 16.28 1.12
CA THR A 15 8.54 15.82 1.78
C THR A 15 8.45 16.30 3.22
N GLU A 16 7.25 16.62 3.69
CA GLU A 16 6.99 17.22 5.01
C GLU A 16 7.61 16.44 6.19
N HIS A 17 7.59 15.11 6.12
CA HIS A 17 8.08 14.24 7.20
C HIS A 17 9.36 13.48 6.85
N GLY A 18 9.99 13.78 5.70
CA GLY A 18 11.15 13.03 5.21
C GLY A 18 10.84 11.57 4.91
N PHE A 19 9.64 11.30 4.39
CA PHE A 19 9.21 9.99 3.87
C PHE A 19 9.32 10.00 2.35
N VAL A 20 9.53 8.86 1.71
CA VAL A 20 9.36 8.78 0.25
C VAL A 20 7.86 8.72 -0.05
N ILE A 21 7.40 9.54 -0.98
CA ILE A 21 6.00 9.58 -1.42
C ILE A 21 5.96 9.19 -2.90
N PHE A 22 5.18 8.16 -3.20
CA PHE A 22 5.02 7.61 -4.54
C PHE A 22 3.57 7.72 -4.99
N GLY A 23 3.33 7.99 -6.28
CA GLY A 23 1.99 8.12 -6.85
C GLY A 23 1.91 7.55 -8.25
N LYS A 24 0.76 6.97 -8.60
CA LYS A 24 0.53 6.33 -9.90
C LYS A 24 -0.92 6.45 -10.34
N ASN A 25 -1.12 6.81 -11.61
CA ASN A 25 -2.35 6.53 -12.36
C ASN A 25 -2.09 5.43 -13.38
N SER A 26 -3.02 4.47 -13.47
CA SER A 26 -3.05 3.51 -14.57
C SER A 26 -4.22 3.79 -15.49
N ASP A 27 -3.89 4.20 -16.70
CA ASP A 27 -4.81 4.55 -17.76
C ASP A 27 -4.92 3.40 -18.76
N ARG A 28 -6.11 2.83 -18.85
CA ARG A 28 -6.41 1.64 -19.64
C ARG A 28 -7.72 1.85 -20.41
N PRO A 29 -8.05 0.96 -21.37
CA PRO A 29 -9.35 1.01 -22.03
C PRO A 29 -10.47 1.04 -20.99
N ALA A 30 -11.45 1.93 -21.18
CA ALA A 30 -12.48 2.20 -20.19
C ALA A 30 -13.27 0.97 -19.69
N PRO A 31 -13.48 -0.10 -20.51
CA PRO A 31 -14.12 -1.33 -20.02
C PRO A 31 -13.25 -2.20 -19.11
N GLU A 32 -11.92 -2.03 -19.12
CA GLU A 32 -11.03 -2.84 -18.30
C GLU A 32 -11.21 -2.51 -16.81
N VAL A 33 -11.37 -3.56 -16.02
CA VAL A 33 -11.54 -3.46 -14.57
C VAL A 33 -10.21 -3.72 -13.90
N GLN A 34 -9.83 -2.88 -12.94
CA GLN A 34 -8.69 -3.17 -12.05
C GLN A 34 -9.13 -3.65 -10.68
N GLU A 35 -8.46 -4.70 -10.21
CA GLU A 35 -8.62 -5.26 -8.89
C GLU A 35 -7.52 -4.75 -7.96
N ILE A 36 -7.84 -4.61 -6.68
CA ILE A 36 -6.84 -4.47 -5.61
C ILE A 36 -6.77 -5.80 -4.87
N VAL A 37 -5.64 -6.48 -4.99
CA VAL A 37 -5.44 -7.82 -4.42
C VAL A 37 -4.21 -7.86 -3.52
N TYR A 38 -4.32 -8.63 -2.44
CA TYR A 38 -3.19 -8.98 -1.57
C TYR A 38 -2.80 -10.44 -1.85
N VAL A 39 -1.51 -10.67 -2.09
CA VAL A 39 -0.93 -11.99 -2.26
C VAL A 39 0.09 -12.19 -1.12
N PRO A 40 -0.09 -13.18 -0.24
CA PRO A 40 0.83 -13.43 0.86
C PRO A 40 2.18 -13.94 0.36
N SER A 41 3.21 -13.82 1.19
CA SER A 41 4.49 -14.48 0.95
C SER A 41 4.30 -16.00 0.93
N ALA A 42 5.10 -16.68 0.12
CA ALA A 42 4.95 -18.11 -0.10
C ALA A 42 6.30 -18.77 -0.32
N GLU A 43 6.38 -20.05 0.03
CA GLU A 43 7.49 -20.93 -0.32
C GLU A 43 7.02 -21.88 -1.44
N HIS A 44 7.89 -22.10 -2.42
CA HIS A 44 7.61 -22.90 -3.60
C HIS A 44 8.62 -24.03 -3.72
N GLN A 45 8.20 -25.16 -4.29
CA GLN A 45 9.10 -26.29 -4.53
C GLN A 45 10.21 -25.89 -5.51
N LYS A 46 11.44 -26.30 -5.21
CA LYS A 46 12.60 -26.10 -6.10
C LYS A 46 12.36 -26.73 -7.47
N GLY A 47 12.62 -25.95 -8.53
CA GLY A 47 12.39 -26.35 -9.92
C GLY A 47 10.93 -26.36 -10.35
N SER A 48 10.03 -25.82 -9.51
CA SER A 48 8.66 -25.54 -9.93
C SER A 48 8.63 -24.40 -10.95
N LYS A 49 7.52 -24.32 -11.66
CA LYS A 49 7.29 -23.33 -12.68
C LYS A 49 6.07 -22.48 -12.37
N LEU A 50 6.05 -21.28 -12.92
CA LEU A 50 5.01 -20.29 -12.75
C LEU A 50 4.48 -19.88 -14.12
N LEU A 51 3.19 -20.08 -14.35
CA LEU A 51 2.48 -19.47 -15.48
C LEU A 51 2.18 -18.01 -15.14
N CYS A 52 2.81 -17.08 -15.88
CA CYS A 52 2.50 -15.65 -15.84
C CYS A 52 1.29 -15.36 -16.74
N THR A 53 1.19 -14.17 -17.34
CA THR A 53 0.03 -13.85 -18.20
C THR A 53 -0.01 -14.74 -19.44
N TYR A 54 1.13 -14.95 -20.10
CA TYR A 54 1.19 -15.73 -21.34
C TYR A 54 2.14 -16.92 -21.34
N ILE A 55 3.30 -16.77 -20.71
CA ILE A 55 4.34 -17.80 -20.73
C ILE A 55 4.59 -18.38 -19.34
N GLU A 56 5.14 -19.58 -19.33
CA GLU A 56 5.61 -20.25 -18.13
C GLU A 56 7.11 -19.97 -17.94
N ILE A 57 7.50 -19.61 -16.72
CA ILE A 57 8.90 -19.35 -16.34
C ILE A 57 9.29 -20.17 -15.11
N GLU A 58 10.60 -20.25 -14.86
CA GLU A 58 11.12 -20.83 -13.62
C GLU A 58 10.67 -20.02 -12.39
N GLN A 59 10.16 -20.72 -11.38
CA GLN A 59 9.73 -20.12 -10.12
C GLN A 59 10.89 -20.07 -9.11
N VAL A 60 10.90 -19.03 -8.28
CA VAL A 60 11.84 -18.89 -7.15
C VAL A 60 11.32 -19.62 -5.91
N GLU A 61 12.21 -20.09 -5.05
CA GLU A 61 11.82 -20.85 -3.85
C GLU A 61 11.04 -20.01 -2.83
N LYS A 62 11.19 -18.68 -2.81
CA LYS A 62 10.46 -17.77 -1.91
C LYS A 62 9.98 -16.54 -2.64
N THR A 63 8.74 -16.14 -2.36
CA THR A 63 8.15 -14.89 -2.83
C THR A 63 7.70 -14.02 -1.67
N ASN A 64 7.91 -12.72 -1.80
CA ASN A 64 7.50 -11.71 -0.85
C ASN A 64 5.99 -11.47 -0.94
N ALA A 65 5.38 -11.03 0.16
CA ALA A 65 3.99 -10.60 0.15
C ALA A 65 3.84 -9.28 -0.63
N VAL A 66 2.80 -9.18 -1.43
CA VAL A 66 2.53 -8.01 -2.30
C VAL A 66 1.07 -7.56 -2.23
N VAL A 67 0.86 -6.26 -2.43
CA VAL A 67 -0.45 -5.68 -2.74
C VAL A 67 -0.37 -5.08 -4.15
N LEU A 68 -1.33 -5.42 -5.00
CA LEU A 68 -1.29 -5.12 -6.43
C LEU A 68 -2.57 -4.43 -6.87
N SER A 69 -2.45 -3.42 -7.74
CA SER A 69 -3.53 -2.96 -8.60
C SER A 69 -3.31 -3.55 -9.99
N LYS A 70 -4.20 -4.45 -10.41
CA LYS A 70 -4.04 -5.24 -11.65
C LYS A 70 -5.29 -5.27 -12.51
N PRO A 71 -5.19 -5.23 -13.85
CA PRO A 71 -6.29 -5.56 -14.74
C PRO A 71 -6.82 -6.97 -14.45
N ALA A 72 -8.14 -7.14 -14.36
CA ALA A 72 -8.78 -8.36 -13.89
C ALA A 72 -8.51 -9.59 -14.77
N TRP A 73 -8.11 -9.39 -16.02
CA TRP A 73 -7.84 -10.47 -16.97
C TRP A 73 -6.40 -11.02 -16.92
N MET A 74 -5.43 -10.24 -16.41
CA MET A 74 -4.01 -10.60 -16.46
C MET A 74 -3.48 -11.15 -15.13
N TRP A 75 -2.30 -11.77 -15.16
CA TRP A 75 -1.59 -12.22 -13.96
C TRP A 75 -0.73 -11.11 -13.33
N GLY A 76 -0.07 -10.31 -14.18
CA GLY A 76 0.74 -9.15 -13.79
C GLY A 76 -0.07 -8.00 -13.18
N ALA A 77 0.60 -6.89 -12.90
CA ALA A 77 0.01 -5.70 -12.32
C ALA A 77 0.55 -4.41 -12.94
N GLU A 78 -0.26 -3.34 -12.88
CA GLU A 78 0.12 -2.00 -13.35
C GLU A 78 0.87 -1.21 -12.29
N MET A 79 0.64 -1.56 -11.03
CA MET A 79 1.31 -0.97 -9.89
C MET A 79 1.13 -1.83 -8.65
N GLY A 80 1.99 -1.63 -7.66
CA GLY A 80 1.85 -2.30 -6.39
C GLY A 80 2.95 -1.95 -5.40
N ALA A 81 2.96 -2.70 -4.31
CA ALA A 81 3.96 -2.63 -3.26
C ALA A 81 4.23 -4.01 -2.65
N ASN A 82 5.39 -4.18 -2.02
CA ASN A 82 5.71 -5.38 -1.26
C ASN A 82 5.94 -5.10 0.23
N GLU A 83 6.02 -6.16 1.03
CA GLU A 83 6.21 -6.08 2.49
C GLU A 83 7.53 -5.44 2.94
N PHE A 84 8.52 -5.31 2.05
CA PHE A 84 9.80 -4.65 2.31
C PHE A 84 9.75 -3.13 2.06
N GLY A 85 8.64 -2.63 1.52
CA GLY A 85 8.47 -1.21 1.20
C GLY A 85 9.03 -0.84 -0.17
N VAL A 86 9.15 -1.79 -1.09
CA VAL A 86 9.37 -1.51 -2.52
C VAL A 86 8.02 -1.24 -3.18
N VAL A 87 7.96 -0.18 -4.00
CA VAL A 87 6.80 0.17 -4.83
C VAL A 87 7.22 0.29 -6.28
N VAL A 88 6.33 -0.09 -7.19
CA VAL A 88 6.58 -0.02 -8.63
C VAL A 88 5.32 0.44 -9.36
N GLY A 89 5.50 1.28 -10.37
CA GLY A 89 4.50 1.62 -11.38
C GLY A 89 5.11 1.59 -12.77
N ASN A 90 4.32 1.25 -13.79
CA ASN A 90 4.79 1.12 -15.17
C ASN A 90 4.04 2.00 -16.18
N GLU A 91 4.68 2.26 -17.32
CA GLU A 91 4.12 3.02 -18.45
C GLU A 91 4.31 2.24 -19.73
N ALA A 92 3.34 2.32 -20.62
CA ALA A 92 3.52 1.93 -22.00
C ALA A 92 4.49 2.90 -22.70
N VAL A 93 5.52 2.36 -23.36
CA VAL A 93 6.44 3.12 -24.22
C VAL A 93 6.59 2.43 -25.56
N TRP A 94 6.75 3.24 -26.62
CA TRP A 94 6.95 2.75 -27.98
C TRP A 94 8.40 2.93 -28.41
N THR A 95 8.98 1.86 -28.94
CA THR A 95 10.38 1.82 -29.34
C THR A 95 10.53 1.37 -30.78
N LYS A 96 11.65 1.70 -31.40
CA LYS A 96 11.98 1.27 -32.78
C LYS A 96 12.14 -0.27 -32.90
N LEU A 97 12.38 -0.98 -31.80
CA LEU A 97 12.49 -2.44 -31.77
C LEU A 97 11.14 -3.16 -31.68
N HIS A 98 10.05 -2.43 -31.46
CA HIS A 98 8.73 -3.00 -31.19
C HIS A 98 8.13 -3.79 -32.37
N ALA A 99 8.36 -3.34 -33.60
CA ALA A 99 7.55 -3.76 -34.76
C ALA A 99 7.77 -5.20 -35.25
N ALA A 100 8.93 -5.80 -35.01
CA ALA A 100 9.26 -7.10 -35.63
C ALA A 100 8.51 -8.28 -34.99
N GLU A 101 8.14 -8.19 -33.71
CA GLU A 101 7.63 -9.32 -32.92
C GLU A 101 6.56 -8.94 -31.90
N ALA A 102 5.87 -7.81 -32.08
CA ALA A 102 4.92 -7.22 -31.12
C ALA A 102 3.82 -8.18 -30.61
N ALA A 103 3.38 -9.13 -31.44
CA ALA A 103 2.33 -10.10 -31.12
C ALA A 103 2.86 -11.36 -30.42
N THR A 104 4.18 -11.55 -30.33
CA THR A 104 4.79 -12.74 -29.73
C THR A 104 4.57 -12.73 -28.23
N GLU A 105 3.84 -13.72 -27.73
CA GLU A 105 3.59 -13.92 -26.31
C GLU A 105 4.91 -14.12 -25.54
N ARG A 106 5.25 -13.17 -24.68
CA ARG A 106 6.38 -13.18 -23.74
C ARG A 106 5.90 -12.72 -22.37
N LEU A 107 6.82 -12.37 -21.47
CA LEU A 107 6.42 -11.62 -20.27
C LEU A 107 5.86 -10.26 -20.68
N LEU A 108 4.76 -9.85 -20.06
CA LEU A 108 4.33 -8.46 -20.16
C LEU A 108 5.14 -7.60 -19.19
N GLY A 109 5.26 -6.29 -19.42
CA GLY A 109 5.87 -5.40 -18.42
C GLY A 109 5.13 -5.43 -17.08
N MET A 110 3.83 -5.71 -17.11
CA MET A 110 3.01 -5.92 -15.91
C MET A 110 3.39 -7.22 -15.17
N ASP A 111 3.80 -8.26 -15.90
CA ASP A 111 4.33 -9.49 -15.29
C ASP A 111 5.70 -9.21 -14.65
N LEU A 112 6.58 -8.49 -15.36
CA LEU A 112 7.88 -8.08 -14.87
C LEU A 112 7.77 -7.24 -13.58
N LEU A 113 6.83 -6.30 -13.53
CA LEU A 113 6.53 -5.50 -12.35
C LEU A 113 6.21 -6.37 -11.14
N ARG A 114 5.26 -7.30 -11.30
CA ARG A 114 4.85 -8.20 -10.22
C ARG A 114 6.00 -9.11 -9.78
N LEU A 115 6.72 -9.70 -10.73
CA LEU A 115 7.88 -10.54 -10.45
C LEU A 115 8.97 -9.76 -9.71
N GLY A 116 9.21 -8.49 -10.08
CA GLY A 116 10.12 -7.60 -9.37
C GLY A 116 9.71 -7.40 -7.92
N LEU A 117 8.43 -7.08 -7.66
CA LEU A 117 7.90 -6.92 -6.30
C LEU A 117 7.99 -8.21 -5.46
N GLU A 118 7.61 -9.35 -6.03
CA GLU A 118 7.63 -10.65 -5.33
C GLU A 118 9.04 -11.14 -5.02
N ARG A 119 10.09 -10.59 -5.65
CA ARG A 119 11.46 -11.12 -5.57
C ARG A 119 12.50 -10.14 -5.03
N SER A 120 12.15 -8.88 -4.79
CA SER A 120 13.07 -7.82 -4.35
C SER A 120 12.83 -7.36 -2.92
N ALA A 121 13.89 -6.94 -2.23
CA ALA A 121 13.80 -6.27 -0.93
C ALA A 121 14.13 -4.77 -1.00
N THR A 122 14.72 -4.32 -2.12
CA THR A 122 15.10 -2.92 -2.38
C THR A 122 14.73 -2.51 -3.80
N ALA A 123 14.65 -1.21 -4.05
CA ALA A 123 14.42 -0.67 -5.39
C ALA A 123 15.52 -1.07 -6.37
N TYR A 124 16.78 -1.07 -5.92
CA TYR A 124 17.93 -1.53 -6.69
C TYR A 124 17.79 -3.00 -7.11
N ASP A 125 17.46 -3.90 -6.17
CA ASP A 125 17.27 -5.31 -6.46
C ASP A 125 16.13 -5.51 -7.46
N CYS A 126 15.05 -4.75 -7.31
CA CYS A 126 13.91 -4.80 -8.23
C CYS A 126 14.32 -4.44 -9.67
N VAL A 127 15.12 -3.38 -9.86
CA VAL A 127 15.67 -3.02 -11.19
C VAL A 127 16.48 -4.19 -11.77
N LYS A 128 17.35 -4.80 -10.97
CA LYS A 128 18.20 -5.92 -11.41
C LYS A 128 17.38 -7.14 -11.80
N ILE A 129 16.42 -7.53 -10.96
CA ILE A 129 15.55 -8.68 -11.19
C ILE A 129 14.71 -8.49 -12.45
N ILE A 130 14.10 -7.31 -12.63
CA ILE A 130 13.34 -6.99 -13.86
C ILE A 130 14.27 -7.08 -15.08
N GLY A 131 15.49 -6.54 -14.97
CA GLY A 131 16.49 -6.60 -16.03
C GLY A 131 16.89 -8.03 -16.43
N GLU A 132 17.18 -8.88 -15.46
CA GLU A 132 17.55 -10.29 -15.69
C GLU A 132 16.40 -11.08 -16.32
N LEU A 133 15.17 -10.86 -15.86
CA LEU A 133 13.98 -11.50 -16.43
C LEU A 133 13.72 -11.03 -17.87
N LEU A 134 13.92 -9.74 -18.14
CA LEU A 134 13.77 -9.18 -19.47
C LEU A 134 14.83 -9.72 -20.43
N GLU A 135 16.09 -9.79 -20.02
CA GLU A 135 17.18 -10.35 -20.83
C GLU A 135 16.94 -11.84 -21.16
N LYS A 136 16.36 -12.59 -20.21
CA LYS A 136 16.14 -14.03 -20.35
C LYS A 136 14.88 -14.39 -21.15
N TYR A 137 13.76 -13.71 -20.89
CA TYR A 137 12.45 -14.09 -21.42
C TYR A 137 11.87 -13.07 -22.41
N GLY A 138 12.49 -11.88 -22.52
CA GLY A 138 12.00 -10.78 -23.34
C GLY A 138 10.68 -10.20 -22.83
N GLN A 139 10.12 -9.26 -23.60
CA GLN A 139 8.80 -8.71 -23.36
C GLN A 139 7.95 -8.66 -24.64
N GLY A 140 6.64 -8.79 -24.53
CA GLY A 140 5.73 -8.75 -25.69
C GLY A 140 4.44 -9.56 -25.54
N GLY A 141 3.57 -9.40 -26.55
CA GLY A 141 2.23 -9.97 -26.60
C GLY A 141 1.15 -8.91 -26.45
N PRO A 142 -0.14 -9.27 -26.62
CA PRO A 142 -1.24 -8.33 -26.47
C PRO A 142 -1.29 -7.74 -25.05
N CYS A 143 -1.40 -6.42 -24.93
CA CYS A 143 -1.45 -5.72 -23.65
C CYS A 143 -2.87 -5.30 -23.25
N SER A 144 -3.91 -5.65 -24.00
CA SER A 144 -5.29 -5.34 -23.66
C SER A 144 -6.25 -6.44 -24.13
N GLU A 145 -7.38 -6.60 -23.41
CA GLU A 145 -8.48 -7.47 -23.83
C GLU A 145 -9.49 -6.76 -24.76
N ASP A 146 -9.41 -5.43 -24.89
CA ASP A 146 -10.38 -4.59 -25.62
C ASP A 146 -9.83 -3.99 -26.91
N VAL A 147 -8.53 -3.68 -26.95
CA VAL A 147 -7.89 -3.03 -28.09
C VAL A 147 -6.63 -3.77 -28.51
N GLU A 148 -6.39 -3.88 -29.82
CA GLU A 148 -5.16 -4.47 -30.33
C GLU A 148 -3.99 -3.51 -30.06
N MET A 149 -3.27 -3.78 -28.98
CA MET A 149 -2.11 -3.00 -28.58
C MET A 149 -1.04 -3.90 -27.99
N SER A 150 0.20 -3.58 -28.30
CA SER A 150 1.40 -4.13 -27.67
C SER A 150 2.37 -2.96 -27.48
N TYR A 151 3.22 -3.05 -26.46
CA TYR A 151 4.18 -2.00 -26.12
C TYR A 151 5.29 -2.55 -25.24
N HIS A 152 6.37 -1.78 -25.09
CA HIS A 152 7.37 -2.02 -24.06
C HIS A 152 7.09 -1.16 -22.83
N ASN A 153 7.86 -1.34 -21.76
CA ASN A 153 7.60 -0.64 -20.51
C ASN A 153 8.73 0.28 -20.04
N SER A 154 8.33 1.42 -19.50
CA SER A 154 9.13 2.15 -18.51
C SER A 154 8.60 1.83 -17.11
N PHE A 155 9.45 1.95 -16.10
CA PHE A 155 9.12 1.70 -14.71
C PHE A 155 9.69 2.81 -13.82
N LEU A 156 8.90 3.27 -12.86
CA LEU A 156 9.39 4.02 -11.71
C LEU A 156 9.32 3.11 -10.49
N ILE A 157 10.49 2.84 -9.92
CA ILE A 157 10.69 1.90 -8.83
C ILE A 157 11.24 2.69 -7.65
N ALA A 158 10.61 2.60 -6.49
CA ALA A 158 11.07 3.28 -5.29
C ALA A 158 11.05 2.37 -4.08
N ASP A 159 11.88 2.68 -3.10
CA ASP A 159 11.81 2.12 -1.77
C ASP A 159 11.88 3.23 -0.71
N ARG A 160 12.13 2.85 0.54
CA ARG A 160 12.23 3.77 1.69
C ARG A 160 13.37 4.79 1.60
N LYS A 161 14.32 4.63 0.66
CA LYS A 161 15.59 5.38 0.59
C LYS A 161 15.85 6.00 -0.77
N GLU A 162 15.49 5.32 -1.84
CA GLU A 162 15.85 5.74 -3.19
C GLU A 162 14.76 5.41 -4.21
N ALA A 163 14.88 6.00 -5.39
CA ALA A 163 14.05 5.70 -6.54
C ALA A 163 14.87 5.63 -7.82
N TRP A 164 14.37 4.86 -8.77
CA TRP A 164 14.99 4.53 -10.04
C TRP A 164 13.96 4.60 -11.16
N ILE A 165 14.35 5.24 -12.26
CA ILE A 165 13.64 5.11 -13.54
C ILE A 165 14.35 4.01 -14.31
N MET A 166 13.60 3.01 -14.78
CA MET A 166 14.08 1.93 -15.64
C MET A 166 13.32 1.95 -16.95
N GLU A 167 14.05 2.03 -18.05
CA GLU A 167 13.48 2.09 -19.40
C GLU A 167 13.94 0.90 -20.23
N THR A 168 13.01 0.35 -21.02
CA THR A 168 13.26 -0.89 -21.75
C THR A 168 12.95 -0.76 -23.24
N ALA A 169 13.64 -1.55 -24.05
CA ALA A 169 13.39 -1.73 -25.46
C ALA A 169 13.66 -3.19 -25.83
N ASP A 170 12.62 -3.96 -26.12
CA ASP A 170 12.69 -5.41 -26.36
C ASP A 170 13.43 -6.10 -25.20
N CYS A 171 14.58 -6.73 -25.43
CA CYS A 171 15.36 -7.41 -24.40
C CYS A 171 16.42 -6.54 -23.71
N VAL A 172 16.58 -5.26 -24.09
CA VAL A 172 17.57 -4.35 -23.49
C VAL A 172 16.93 -3.32 -22.58
N TRP A 173 17.70 -2.89 -21.59
CA TRP A 173 17.25 -1.92 -20.60
C TRP A 173 18.39 -1.02 -20.10
N VAL A 174 18.00 0.13 -19.56
CA VAL A 174 18.85 1.06 -18.80
C VAL A 174 18.09 1.53 -17.55
N ALA A 175 18.83 1.95 -16.51
CA ALA A 175 18.23 2.59 -15.36
C ALA A 175 19.08 3.76 -14.83
N ALA A 176 18.38 4.79 -14.36
CA ALA A 176 18.96 5.99 -13.78
C ALA A 176 18.31 6.26 -12.41
N LYS A 177 19.13 6.73 -11.46
CA LYS A 177 18.66 7.08 -10.13
C LYS A 177 17.95 8.44 -10.16
N VAL A 178 16.86 8.55 -9.41
CA VAL A 178 16.12 9.81 -9.25
C VAL A 178 16.82 10.71 -8.24
N ASP A 179 16.92 11.99 -8.58
CA ASP A 179 17.40 13.04 -7.68
C ASP A 179 16.25 13.95 -7.25
N GLY A 180 15.94 13.98 -5.96
CA GLY A 180 14.87 14.77 -5.36
C GLY A 180 13.47 14.28 -5.69
N PHE A 181 13.00 14.49 -6.93
CA PHE A 181 11.67 14.08 -7.38
C PHE A 181 11.66 13.90 -8.91
N ALA A 182 10.80 13.00 -9.38
CA ALA A 182 10.64 12.72 -10.80
C ALA A 182 9.23 12.24 -11.12
N ASN A 183 8.87 12.38 -12.39
CA ASN A 183 7.70 11.75 -12.97
C ASN A 183 8.02 11.17 -14.35
N ILE A 184 7.38 10.07 -14.67
CA ILE A 184 7.45 9.42 -15.98
C ILE A 184 6.06 9.24 -16.56
N SER A 185 6.01 9.31 -17.89
CA SER A 185 4.81 9.15 -18.72
C SER A 185 5.18 8.27 -19.92
N ASN A 186 4.39 8.28 -20.99
CA ASN A 186 4.50 7.33 -22.11
C ASN A 186 5.63 7.61 -23.13
N ASN A 187 6.82 7.94 -22.64
CA ASN A 187 8.00 8.23 -23.46
C ASN A 187 9.29 7.78 -22.78
N LEU A 188 10.30 7.47 -23.60
CA LEU A 188 11.67 7.30 -23.09
C LEU A 188 12.30 8.66 -22.77
N THR A 189 13.04 8.72 -21.68
CA THR A 189 13.64 9.92 -21.11
C THR A 189 15.12 9.78 -20.80
N ILE A 190 15.60 8.56 -20.56
CA ILE A 190 16.98 8.32 -20.18
C ILE A 190 17.87 8.48 -21.42
N GLY A 191 18.78 9.45 -21.37
CA GLY A 191 19.77 9.68 -22.42
C GLY A 191 20.99 8.80 -22.21
N SER A 192 22.15 9.43 -22.02
CA SER A 192 23.43 8.77 -21.70
C SER A 192 23.76 8.76 -20.20
N ASN A 193 22.89 9.30 -19.36
CA ASN A 193 23.08 9.47 -17.91
C ASN A 193 22.62 8.27 -17.06
N TYR A 194 22.37 7.11 -17.69
CA TYR A 194 22.07 5.88 -16.96
C TYR A 194 23.30 5.40 -16.18
N THR A 195 23.05 4.77 -15.04
CA THR A 195 24.10 4.19 -14.18
C THR A 195 24.05 2.66 -14.16
N LEU A 196 22.93 2.07 -14.58
CA LEU A 196 22.78 0.64 -14.80
C LEU A 196 22.30 0.39 -16.24
N LYS A 197 22.69 -0.74 -16.81
CA LYS A 197 22.25 -1.18 -18.14
C LYS A 197 22.36 -2.70 -18.28
N SER A 198 21.61 -3.22 -19.24
CA SER A 198 21.78 -4.58 -19.77
C SER A 198 23.18 -4.79 -20.34
N ALA A 199 23.71 -6.02 -20.19
CA ALA A 199 25.06 -6.36 -20.66
C ALA A 199 25.18 -6.37 -22.19
N ASN A 200 24.06 -6.62 -22.89
CA ASN A 200 23.96 -6.70 -24.34
C ASN A 200 23.53 -5.38 -25.01
N LEU A 201 23.40 -4.26 -24.28
CA LEU A 201 22.86 -3.00 -24.78
C LEU A 201 23.51 -2.53 -26.10
N GLU A 202 24.83 -2.33 -26.10
CA GLU A 202 25.55 -1.84 -27.28
C GLU A 202 25.51 -2.82 -28.45
N LYS A 203 25.52 -4.13 -28.14
CA LYS A 203 25.45 -5.19 -29.16
C LYS A 203 24.11 -5.12 -29.88
N VAL A 204 23.00 -5.05 -29.14
CA VAL A 204 21.65 -4.96 -29.72
C VAL A 204 21.49 -3.65 -30.49
N ALA A 205 21.95 -2.52 -29.94
CA ALA A 205 21.88 -1.22 -30.61
C ALA A 205 22.65 -1.18 -31.95
N ALA A 206 23.83 -1.81 -31.99
CA ALA A 206 24.64 -1.91 -33.21
C ALA A 206 24.01 -2.87 -34.23
N GLN A 207 23.54 -4.03 -33.79
CA GLN A 207 22.92 -5.04 -34.66
C GLN A 207 21.59 -4.57 -35.25
N SER A 208 20.84 -3.73 -34.53
CA SER A 208 19.61 -3.12 -35.03
C SER A 208 19.86 -1.98 -36.03
N GLY A 209 21.12 -1.60 -36.27
CA GLY A 209 21.50 -0.49 -37.14
C GLY A 209 21.10 0.90 -36.61
N LEU A 210 20.67 0.99 -35.35
CA LEU A 210 20.20 2.24 -34.73
C LEU A 210 21.33 3.07 -34.11
N TRP A 211 22.50 2.46 -33.90
CA TRP A 211 23.64 3.09 -33.27
C TRP A 211 24.95 2.60 -33.90
N LYS A 212 25.96 3.48 -33.95
CA LYS A 212 27.30 3.16 -34.48
C LYS A 212 28.26 2.94 -33.32
N GLN A 213 29.00 1.83 -33.38
CA GLN A 213 29.96 1.46 -32.36
C GLN A 213 31.02 2.56 -32.14
N GLY A 214 31.35 2.81 -30.86
CA GLY A 214 32.35 3.80 -30.46
C GLY A 214 31.80 5.21 -30.18
N GLN A 215 30.51 5.45 -30.39
CA GLN A 215 29.85 6.72 -30.01
C GLN A 215 29.18 6.61 -28.64
N PRO A 216 29.06 7.70 -27.85
CA PRO A 216 28.20 7.68 -26.67
C PRO A 216 26.79 7.21 -27.03
N LEU A 217 26.22 6.29 -26.23
CA LEU A 217 24.88 5.76 -26.45
C LEU A 217 23.88 6.56 -25.60
N SER A 218 22.93 7.22 -26.26
CA SER A 218 21.76 7.82 -25.61
C SER A 218 20.57 6.89 -25.80
N PHE A 219 20.05 6.30 -24.73
CA PHE A 219 19.04 5.24 -24.83
C PHE A 219 17.75 5.75 -25.50
N LYS A 220 17.27 6.91 -25.06
CA LYS A 220 16.14 7.64 -25.66
C LYS A 220 16.34 7.88 -27.15
N ASP A 221 17.47 8.47 -27.56
CA ASP A 221 17.67 8.87 -28.96
C ASP A 221 17.79 7.65 -29.89
N VAL A 222 18.43 6.60 -29.40
CA VAL A 222 18.62 5.34 -30.13
C VAL A 222 17.29 4.59 -30.26
N PHE A 223 16.58 4.34 -29.16
CA PHE A 223 15.46 3.39 -29.15
C PHE A 223 14.06 4.01 -29.19
N SER A 224 13.86 5.25 -28.78
CA SER A 224 12.51 5.86 -28.75
C SER A 224 11.90 5.90 -30.14
N ALA A 225 10.63 5.51 -30.27
CA ALA A 225 9.90 5.70 -31.52
C ALA A 225 9.66 7.20 -31.83
N ASN A 226 9.72 8.07 -30.82
CA ASN A 226 9.52 9.51 -30.95
C ASN A 226 10.50 10.30 -30.05
N PRO A 227 11.81 10.34 -30.38
CA PRO A 227 12.82 10.92 -29.50
C PRO A 227 12.69 12.44 -29.31
N SER A 228 12.18 13.16 -30.31
CA SER A 228 11.90 14.61 -30.24
C SER A 228 10.50 14.93 -29.74
N GLY A 229 9.68 13.92 -29.47
CA GLY A 229 8.33 14.07 -28.95
C GLY A 229 8.32 14.75 -27.59
N LYS A 230 7.39 15.69 -27.41
CA LYS A 230 7.07 16.26 -26.10
C LYS A 230 5.87 15.52 -25.53
N GLU A 231 6.06 14.85 -24.41
CA GLU A 231 4.95 14.28 -23.65
C GLU A 231 4.39 15.35 -22.71
N MET A 232 3.24 15.93 -23.09
CA MET A 232 2.70 17.10 -22.40
C MET A 232 2.32 16.80 -20.95
N ARG A 233 1.85 15.59 -20.66
CA ARG A 233 1.51 15.19 -19.28
C ARG A 233 2.73 15.04 -18.42
N GLN A 234 3.84 14.54 -18.98
CA GLN A 234 5.12 14.54 -18.28
C GLN A 234 5.55 15.97 -17.92
N ILE A 235 5.45 16.91 -18.86
CA ILE A 235 5.82 18.32 -18.66
C ILE A 235 4.92 18.96 -17.58
N LYS A 236 3.61 18.75 -17.67
CA LYS A 236 2.65 19.28 -16.68
C LYS A 236 2.85 18.67 -15.30
N GLY A 237 3.03 17.36 -15.24
CA GLY A 237 3.35 16.65 -14.00
C GLY A 237 4.64 17.14 -13.35
N ARG A 238 5.67 17.45 -14.16
CA ARG A 238 6.91 18.05 -13.66
C ARG A 238 6.66 19.44 -13.08
N GLN A 239 5.87 20.28 -13.75
CA GLN A 239 5.51 21.62 -13.26
C GLN A 239 4.75 21.56 -11.94
N LEU A 240 3.81 20.61 -11.79
CA LEU A 240 3.08 20.39 -10.54
C LEU A 240 4.01 19.94 -9.41
N LEU A 241 4.91 18.97 -9.67
CA LEU A 241 5.91 18.56 -8.68
C LEU A 241 6.81 19.71 -8.25
N GLU A 242 7.30 20.53 -9.19
CA GLU A 242 8.14 21.69 -8.89
C GLU A 242 7.38 22.73 -8.05
N ALA A 243 6.10 22.97 -8.37
CA ALA A 243 5.24 23.86 -7.60
C ALA A 243 5.00 23.33 -6.18
N ASP A 244 4.68 22.04 -6.00
CA ASP A 244 4.32 21.51 -4.68
C ASP A 244 5.53 21.17 -3.81
N CYS A 245 6.72 20.97 -4.39
CA CYS A 245 7.95 20.66 -3.65
C CYS A 245 8.72 21.90 -3.17
N HIS A 246 8.36 23.12 -3.60
CA HIS A 246 9.13 24.34 -3.32
C HIS A 246 9.38 24.57 -1.82
N ASP A 247 8.35 24.35 -1.00
CA ASP A 247 8.38 24.57 0.45
C ASP A 247 8.85 23.36 1.26
N LYS A 248 9.25 22.26 0.58
CA LYS A 248 9.70 21.00 1.21
C LYS A 248 8.66 20.37 2.15
N LYS A 249 7.38 20.62 1.87
CA LYS A 249 6.22 20.10 2.62
C LYS A 249 5.33 19.19 1.79
N PHE A 250 5.91 18.54 0.78
CA PHE A 250 5.14 17.62 -0.06
C PHE A 250 4.61 16.47 0.79
N SER A 251 3.31 16.17 0.67
CA SER A 251 2.60 15.17 1.49
C SER A 251 1.78 14.22 0.61
N ALA A 252 1.18 13.19 1.21
CA ALA A 252 0.34 12.25 0.45
C ALA A 252 -0.87 12.95 -0.19
N MET A 253 -1.42 13.99 0.46
CA MET A 253 -2.52 14.78 -0.08
C MET A 253 -2.13 15.54 -1.35
N HIS A 254 -0.92 16.10 -1.41
CA HIS A 254 -0.40 16.73 -2.63
C HIS A 254 -0.34 15.71 -3.78
N MET A 255 0.19 14.51 -3.51
CA MET A 255 0.22 13.44 -4.50
C MET A 255 -1.18 13.03 -4.97
N MET A 256 -2.14 12.86 -4.05
CA MET A 256 -3.53 12.55 -4.41
C MET A 256 -4.18 13.66 -5.24
N SER A 257 -3.82 14.93 -5.01
CA SER A 257 -4.27 16.07 -5.81
C SER A 257 -3.71 16.00 -7.23
N ILE A 258 -2.42 15.76 -7.40
CA ILE A 258 -1.77 15.59 -8.72
C ILE A 258 -2.45 14.47 -9.51
N LEU A 259 -2.69 13.31 -8.87
CA LEU A 259 -3.34 12.17 -9.53
C LEU A 259 -4.81 12.43 -9.91
N ARG A 260 -5.44 13.47 -9.37
CA ARG A 260 -6.80 13.92 -9.68
C ARG A 260 -6.85 15.07 -10.68
N ASP A 261 -5.71 15.59 -11.12
CA ASP A 261 -5.65 16.77 -11.95
C ASP A 261 -6.07 16.44 -13.40
N GLU A 262 -7.27 16.88 -13.78
CA GLU A 262 -7.82 16.68 -15.12
C GLU A 262 -7.25 17.70 -16.11
N GLU A 263 -6.96 18.93 -15.68
CA GLU A 263 -6.50 20.01 -16.56
C GLU A 263 -5.15 19.68 -17.21
N SER A 264 -4.24 19.06 -16.46
CA SER A 264 -2.97 18.53 -16.99
C SER A 264 -3.13 17.29 -17.88
N GLY A 265 -4.28 16.62 -17.80
CA GLY A 265 -4.53 15.32 -18.42
C GLY A 265 -3.95 14.11 -17.65
N ILE A 266 -3.37 14.32 -16.46
CA ILE A 266 -2.85 13.24 -15.60
C ILE A 266 -3.98 12.33 -15.13
N CYS A 267 -5.13 12.90 -14.78
CA CYS A 267 -6.36 12.17 -14.54
C CYS A 267 -7.17 12.09 -15.85
N MET A 268 -7.22 10.91 -16.46
CA MET A 268 -8.09 10.67 -17.61
C MET A 268 -9.51 10.36 -17.13
N THR A 269 -10.42 11.30 -17.31
CA THR A 269 -11.81 11.19 -16.84
C THR A 269 -12.61 10.11 -17.54
N SER A 270 -13.69 9.68 -16.88
CA SER A 270 -14.61 8.68 -17.43
C SER A 270 -15.41 9.27 -18.60
N GLY A 271 -15.43 8.56 -19.74
CA GLY A 271 -16.22 8.97 -20.93
C GLY A 271 -15.47 8.84 -22.25
N GLY A 272 -14.14 8.72 -22.21
CA GLY A 272 -13.32 8.40 -23.38
C GLY A 272 -13.16 6.89 -23.62
N ALA A 273 -12.46 6.53 -24.70
CA ALA A 273 -12.05 5.15 -24.97
C ALA A 273 -11.07 4.60 -23.91
N PHE A 274 -10.32 5.50 -23.27
CA PHE A 274 -9.42 5.23 -22.15
C PHE A 274 -9.84 6.08 -20.95
N CYS A 275 -9.57 5.58 -19.76
CA CYS A 275 -9.70 6.35 -18.52
C CYS A 275 -8.67 5.88 -17.49
N THR A 276 -8.45 6.69 -16.45
CA THR A 276 -7.72 6.22 -15.27
C THR A 276 -8.58 5.17 -14.60
N THR A 277 -8.14 3.91 -14.64
CA THR A 277 -8.90 2.76 -14.14
C THR A 277 -8.64 2.47 -12.66
N SER A 278 -7.49 2.89 -12.14
CA SER A 278 -7.13 2.85 -10.72
C SER A 278 -5.93 3.77 -10.47
N SER A 279 -5.76 4.18 -9.21
CA SER A 279 -4.66 5.02 -8.74
C SER A 279 -4.07 4.49 -7.43
N GLN A 280 -2.76 4.67 -7.25
CA GLN A 280 -2.03 4.35 -6.03
C GLN A 280 -1.31 5.59 -5.49
N VAL A 281 -1.32 5.76 -4.16
CA VAL A 281 -0.38 6.62 -3.44
C VAL A 281 0.31 5.79 -2.37
N SER A 282 1.60 6.00 -2.10
CA SER A 282 2.31 5.27 -1.06
C SER A 282 3.20 6.19 -0.24
N ILE A 283 3.20 5.98 1.08
CA ILE A 283 4.05 6.66 2.04
C ILE A 283 5.05 5.63 2.57
N LEU A 284 6.34 5.87 2.33
CA LEU A 284 7.42 4.96 2.69
C LEU A 284 8.36 5.64 3.70
N PRO A 285 8.16 5.42 5.01
CA PRO A 285 9.07 5.91 6.02
C PRO A 285 10.47 5.32 5.87
N SER A 286 11.52 6.12 6.09
CA SER A 286 12.91 5.65 6.02
C SER A 286 13.27 4.63 7.10
N ASP A 287 12.59 4.69 8.26
CA ASP A 287 12.73 3.73 9.35
C ASP A 287 11.89 2.47 9.08
N ALA A 288 12.56 1.33 8.93
CA ALA A 288 11.92 0.05 8.65
C ALA A 288 11.00 -0.45 9.78
N THR A 289 11.13 0.07 11.00
CA THR A 289 10.23 -0.24 12.12
C THR A 289 8.88 0.46 12.02
N VAL A 290 8.79 1.49 11.17
CA VAL A 290 7.54 2.18 10.85
C VAL A 290 6.97 1.54 9.57
N PRO A 291 5.70 1.11 9.55
CA PRO A 291 5.11 0.45 8.39
C PRO A 291 4.99 1.43 7.23
N CYS A 292 5.13 0.91 6.00
CA CYS A 292 4.69 1.62 4.81
C CYS A 292 3.16 1.61 4.74
N VAL A 293 2.58 2.64 4.12
CA VAL A 293 1.14 2.73 3.90
C VAL A 293 0.88 2.94 2.41
N HIS A 294 -0.04 2.15 1.86
CA HIS A 294 -0.35 2.13 0.45
C HIS A 294 -1.84 2.40 0.26
N PHE A 295 -2.18 3.48 -0.42
CA PHE A 295 -3.53 3.87 -0.72
C PHE A 295 -3.90 3.48 -2.14
N PHE A 296 -5.09 2.93 -2.34
CA PHE A 296 -5.59 2.55 -3.65
C PHE A 296 -7.02 3.04 -3.88
N THR A 297 -7.34 3.47 -5.10
CA THR A 297 -8.73 3.74 -5.47
C THR A 297 -9.48 2.47 -5.83
N GLY A 298 -8.87 1.53 -6.57
CA GLY A 298 -9.55 0.30 -7.02
C GLY A 298 -10.85 0.58 -7.78
N LEU A 299 -10.94 1.75 -8.40
CA LEU A 299 -12.10 2.29 -9.09
C LEU A 299 -11.61 3.29 -10.16
N PRO A 300 -12.30 3.36 -11.31
CA PRO A 300 -12.03 4.37 -12.32
C PRO A 300 -12.22 5.80 -11.81
N ASN A 301 -11.48 6.70 -12.43
CA ASN A 301 -11.47 8.14 -12.22
C ASN A 301 -11.24 8.50 -10.73
N PRO A 302 -9.99 8.86 -10.33
CA PRO A 302 -9.70 9.22 -8.94
C PRO A 302 -10.47 10.45 -8.46
N GLN A 303 -11.02 11.30 -9.34
CA GLN A 303 -11.92 12.40 -8.95
C GLN A 303 -13.28 11.88 -8.49
N LEU A 304 -13.71 10.71 -8.97
CA LEU A 304 -14.97 10.04 -8.59
C LEU A 304 -14.77 8.90 -7.58
N SER A 305 -13.57 8.80 -7.00
CA SER A 305 -13.15 7.71 -6.12
C SER A 305 -12.46 8.23 -4.84
N GLY A 306 -12.38 7.36 -3.83
CA GLY A 306 -11.62 7.60 -2.61
C GLY A 306 -10.42 6.66 -2.51
N PHE A 307 -9.31 7.18 -2.00
CA PHE A 307 -8.09 6.44 -1.70
C PHE A 307 -8.26 5.67 -0.38
N LYS A 308 -8.21 4.33 -0.45
CA LYS A 308 -8.35 3.45 0.72
C LYS A 308 -6.99 2.92 1.16
N PRO A 309 -6.63 3.03 2.45
CA PRO A 309 -5.33 2.59 2.94
C PRO A 309 -5.25 1.05 3.00
N PHE A 310 -4.05 0.57 2.77
CA PHE A 310 -3.59 -0.81 2.99
C PHE A 310 -2.25 -0.77 3.71
N LEU A 311 -2.10 -1.62 4.71
CA LEU A 311 -0.87 -1.82 5.45
C LEU A 311 -0.55 -3.31 5.52
N PHE A 312 0.72 -3.66 5.32
CA PHE A 312 1.18 -5.01 5.61
C PHE A 312 1.20 -5.21 7.14
N SER A 313 0.33 -6.10 7.62
CA SER A 313 0.24 -6.53 9.01
C SER A 313 0.28 -8.05 9.05
N THR A 314 1.47 -8.65 9.09
CA THR A 314 1.59 -10.11 9.13
C THR A 314 1.17 -10.64 10.51
N PRO A 315 0.37 -11.73 10.61
CA PRO A 315 -0.15 -12.59 9.53
C PRO A 315 -1.57 -12.22 9.04
N THR A 316 -2.12 -11.07 9.42
CA THR A 316 -3.54 -10.70 9.26
C THR A 316 -3.83 -9.74 8.11
N SER A 317 -2.88 -9.50 7.20
CA SER A 317 -3.12 -8.65 6.02
C SER A 317 -4.24 -9.24 5.16
N VAL A 318 -5.26 -8.43 4.85
CA VAL A 318 -6.34 -8.80 3.94
C VAL A 318 -6.67 -7.61 3.05
N ALA A 319 -6.79 -7.83 1.74
CA ALA A 319 -7.33 -6.82 0.82
C ALA A 319 -8.87 -6.81 0.88
N SER A 320 -9.48 -5.71 0.43
CA SER A 320 -10.95 -5.61 0.43
C SER A 320 -11.58 -6.70 -0.46
N PRO A 321 -12.55 -7.48 0.03
CA PRO A 321 -13.26 -8.45 -0.82
C PRO A 321 -14.10 -7.75 -1.91
N HIS A 322 -14.37 -6.45 -1.77
CA HIS A 322 -15.17 -5.68 -2.72
C HIS A 322 -14.42 -5.24 -3.97
N THR A 323 -13.09 -5.43 -4.00
CA THR A 323 -12.21 -5.13 -5.14
C THR A 323 -11.74 -6.39 -5.87
N VAL A 324 -12.36 -7.54 -5.59
CA VAL A 324 -12.05 -8.83 -6.23
C VAL A 324 -13.07 -9.12 -7.32
N SER A 325 -12.59 -9.36 -8.53
CA SER A 325 -13.39 -9.68 -9.71
C SER A 325 -13.81 -11.15 -9.75
N PRO A 326 -14.90 -11.49 -10.49
CA PRO A 326 -15.28 -12.88 -10.71
C PRO A 326 -14.17 -13.69 -11.40
N VAL A 327 -13.93 -14.91 -10.91
CA VAL A 327 -12.96 -15.84 -11.49
C VAL A 327 -13.69 -16.80 -12.43
N TYR A 328 -13.22 -16.89 -13.67
CA TYR A 328 -13.77 -17.79 -14.69
C TYR A 328 -12.85 -19.00 -14.91
N ALA A 329 -13.46 -20.15 -15.21
CA ALA A 329 -12.74 -21.35 -15.62
C ALA A 329 -11.96 -21.09 -16.92
N ALA A 330 -10.80 -21.75 -17.10
CA ALA A 330 -9.94 -21.53 -18.26
C ALA A 330 -10.62 -21.84 -19.61
N SER A 331 -11.60 -22.74 -19.62
CA SER A 331 -12.42 -23.04 -20.80
C SER A 331 -13.41 -21.94 -21.18
N ILE A 332 -13.64 -20.96 -20.30
CA ILE A 332 -14.58 -19.86 -20.50
C ILE A 332 -13.82 -18.54 -20.65
N ASP A 333 -12.79 -18.33 -19.83
CA ASP A 333 -12.02 -17.09 -19.76
C ASP A 333 -11.33 -16.77 -21.12
N PRO A 334 -11.73 -15.68 -21.82
CA PRO A 334 -11.14 -15.30 -23.11
C PRO A 334 -9.65 -14.97 -23.03
N ALA A 335 -9.17 -14.59 -21.84
CA ALA A 335 -7.75 -14.34 -21.63
C ALA A 335 -6.94 -15.65 -21.55
N LYS A 336 -7.57 -16.80 -21.33
CA LYS A 336 -6.91 -18.12 -21.19
C LYS A 336 -7.12 -19.04 -22.40
N ARG A 337 -8.10 -18.76 -23.27
CA ARG A 337 -8.35 -19.51 -24.51
C ARG A 337 -7.51 -19.00 -25.67
N LYS A 338 -7.20 -19.89 -26.62
CA LYS A 338 -6.54 -19.55 -27.90
C LYS A 338 -7.52 -19.77 -29.07
N PRO A 339 -7.67 -18.82 -30.01
CA PRO A 339 -7.12 -17.45 -29.97
C PRO A 339 -7.70 -16.62 -28.81
N ARG A 340 -6.92 -15.64 -28.30
CA ARG A 340 -7.30 -14.83 -27.14
C ARG A 340 -8.31 -13.76 -27.50
N PHE A 341 -9.11 -13.35 -26.52
CA PHE A 341 -10.00 -12.17 -26.59
C PHE A 341 -11.01 -12.23 -27.75
N THR A 342 -11.46 -13.42 -28.14
CA THR A 342 -12.50 -13.62 -29.16
C THR A 342 -13.90 -13.20 -28.72
N ASP A 343 -14.09 -13.09 -27.41
CA ASP A 343 -15.36 -12.80 -26.73
C ASP A 343 -15.05 -12.19 -25.35
N LYS A 344 -16.09 -11.80 -24.60
CA LYS A 344 -15.95 -11.03 -23.35
C LYS A 344 -16.67 -11.68 -22.17
N VAL A 345 -16.16 -11.43 -20.98
CA VAL A 345 -16.78 -11.80 -19.69
C VAL A 345 -16.92 -10.57 -18.79
N ASP A 346 -17.91 -10.57 -17.89
CA ASP A 346 -18.12 -9.45 -16.97
C ASP A 346 -17.17 -9.51 -15.77
N ARG A 347 -16.04 -8.80 -15.85
CA ARG A 347 -15.03 -8.75 -14.79
C ARG A 347 -15.33 -7.72 -13.69
N ARG A 348 -16.48 -7.04 -13.70
CA ARG A 348 -16.74 -5.96 -12.72
C ARG A 348 -16.97 -6.53 -11.32
N HIS A 349 -16.12 -6.13 -10.37
CA HIS A 349 -16.26 -6.44 -8.94
C HIS A 349 -17.37 -5.60 -8.29
N SER A 350 -17.75 -5.93 -7.04
CA SER A 350 -18.93 -5.32 -6.39
C SER A 350 -18.79 -3.81 -6.21
N LEU A 351 -17.60 -3.34 -5.86
CA LEU A 351 -17.36 -1.90 -5.69
C LEU A 351 -17.47 -1.14 -7.03
N TYR A 352 -16.94 -1.71 -8.11
CA TYR A 352 -17.04 -1.14 -9.46
C TYR A 352 -18.51 -0.99 -9.88
N LYS A 353 -19.31 -2.04 -9.68
CA LYS A 353 -20.76 -2.00 -9.95
C LYS A 353 -21.49 -0.94 -9.13
N CYS A 354 -21.08 -0.74 -7.87
CA CYS A 354 -21.63 0.31 -7.00
C CYS A 354 -21.35 1.71 -7.57
N GLN A 355 -20.10 1.99 -7.98
CA GLN A 355 -19.76 3.27 -8.60
C GLN A 355 -20.55 3.49 -9.90
N GLN A 356 -20.61 2.49 -10.78
CA GLN A 356 -21.37 2.59 -12.03
C GLN A 356 -22.85 2.93 -11.80
N SER A 357 -23.46 2.41 -10.73
CA SER A 357 -24.87 2.66 -10.42
C SER A 357 -25.20 4.13 -10.10
N ILE A 358 -24.19 4.95 -9.79
CA ILE A 358 -24.37 6.37 -9.44
C ILE A 358 -23.89 7.35 -10.52
N LEU A 359 -23.16 6.90 -11.56
CA LEU A 359 -22.53 7.78 -12.56
C LEU A 359 -23.50 8.69 -13.35
N GLY A 360 -24.79 8.38 -13.35
CA GLY A 360 -25.83 9.20 -14.00
C GLY A 360 -26.57 10.17 -13.07
N ASP A 361 -26.23 10.22 -11.77
CA ASP A 361 -26.96 11.00 -10.76
C ASP A 361 -25.99 11.95 -10.06
N LYS A 362 -25.91 13.18 -10.57
CA LYS A 362 -24.98 14.21 -10.09
C LYS A 362 -25.16 14.50 -8.59
N ASP A 363 -26.39 14.58 -8.11
CA ASP A 363 -26.67 14.84 -6.70
C ASP A 363 -26.19 13.70 -5.80
N LYS A 364 -26.34 12.44 -6.24
CA LYS A 364 -25.76 11.29 -5.52
C LYS A 364 -24.25 11.32 -5.55
N ILE A 365 -23.63 11.62 -6.69
CA ILE A 365 -22.18 11.74 -6.83
C ILE A 365 -21.67 12.80 -5.84
N ASP A 366 -22.23 14.01 -5.85
CA ASP A 366 -21.77 15.12 -5.01
C ASP A 366 -21.87 14.78 -3.51
N ARG A 367 -22.96 14.12 -3.09
CA ARG A 367 -23.10 13.64 -1.69
C ARG A 367 -22.05 12.59 -1.33
N VAL A 368 -21.83 11.61 -2.19
CA VAL A 368 -20.85 10.54 -1.96
C VAL A 368 -19.43 11.11 -1.91
N LEU A 369 -19.08 11.99 -2.85
CA LEU A 369 -17.76 12.62 -2.90
C LEU A 369 -17.50 13.50 -1.69
N THR A 370 -18.49 14.28 -1.24
CA THR A 370 -18.36 15.08 0.00
C THR A 370 -17.95 14.20 1.18
N VAL A 371 -18.62 13.06 1.38
CA VAL A 371 -18.28 12.13 2.46
C VAL A 371 -16.91 11.49 2.24
N LEU A 372 -16.62 11.02 1.02
CA LEU A 372 -15.36 10.36 0.71
C LEU A 372 -14.15 11.27 0.91
N ARG A 373 -14.25 12.56 0.55
CA ARG A 373 -13.16 13.54 0.72
C ARG A 373 -12.87 13.81 2.20
N VAL A 374 -13.90 13.92 3.03
CA VAL A 374 -13.73 14.08 4.49
C VAL A 374 -13.08 12.83 5.10
N VAL A 375 -13.59 11.64 4.78
CA VAL A 375 -13.04 10.39 5.30
C VAL A 375 -11.58 10.18 4.86
N GLU A 376 -11.27 10.48 3.60
CA GLU A 376 -9.91 10.40 3.07
C GLU A 376 -8.96 11.37 3.76
N SER A 377 -9.34 12.65 3.88
CA SER A 377 -8.51 13.66 4.56
C SER A 377 -8.23 13.25 6.01
N ASN A 378 -9.26 12.84 6.76
CA ASN A 378 -9.10 12.40 8.14
C ASN A 378 -8.20 11.15 8.23
N ALA A 379 -8.38 10.18 7.33
CA ALA A 379 -7.57 8.97 7.31
C ALA A 379 -6.09 9.27 7.02
N VAL A 380 -5.80 10.15 6.06
CA VAL A 380 -4.42 10.56 5.76
C VAL A 380 -3.80 11.28 6.95
N GLU A 381 -4.51 12.23 7.55
CA GLU A 381 -4.03 12.96 8.73
C GLU A 381 -3.76 12.02 9.92
N GLU A 382 -4.69 11.12 10.24
CA GLU A 382 -4.52 10.12 11.31
C GLU A 382 -3.32 9.21 11.05
N ILE A 383 -3.13 8.78 9.80
CA ILE A 383 -2.00 7.94 9.39
C ILE A 383 -0.70 8.71 9.50
N GLU A 384 -0.60 9.93 8.99
CA GLU A 384 0.62 10.74 9.08
C GLU A 384 0.97 11.05 10.55
N ASN A 385 -0.04 11.36 11.38
CA ASN A 385 0.13 11.50 12.83
C ASN A 385 0.61 10.20 13.50
N PHE A 386 0.07 9.05 13.11
CA PHE A 386 0.51 7.74 13.60
C PHE A 386 1.96 7.45 13.22
N LEU A 387 2.33 7.65 11.95
CA LEU A 387 3.68 7.39 11.43
C LEU A 387 4.72 8.30 12.10
N THR A 388 4.40 9.58 12.28
CA THR A 388 5.29 10.54 12.94
C THR A 388 5.37 10.29 14.46
N THR A 389 4.28 9.91 15.10
CA THR A 389 4.26 9.57 16.54
C THR A 389 5.06 8.31 16.83
N MET A 390 4.92 7.26 16.03
CA MET A 390 5.75 6.05 16.19
C MET A 390 7.23 6.36 16.01
N ARG A 391 7.59 7.14 14.98
CA ARG A 391 8.96 7.62 14.79
C ARG A 391 9.47 8.37 16.02
N ARG A 392 8.65 9.25 16.62
CA ARG A 392 9.00 9.98 17.84
C ARG A 392 9.14 9.07 19.05
N LEU A 393 8.23 8.12 19.27
CA LEU A 393 8.28 7.18 20.40
C LEU A 393 9.50 6.25 20.31
N LEU A 394 9.85 5.78 19.12
CA LEU A 394 11.06 4.99 18.87
C LEU A 394 12.33 5.83 19.04
N SER A 395 12.34 7.07 18.54
CA SER A 395 13.45 8.02 18.76
C SER A 395 13.63 8.33 20.25
N LEU A 396 12.54 8.60 20.98
CA LEU A 396 12.55 8.82 22.43
C LEU A 396 12.98 7.56 23.17
N TYR A 397 12.53 6.38 22.75
CA TYR A 397 12.94 5.09 23.30
C TYR A 397 14.44 4.84 23.08
N LEU A 398 14.97 5.11 21.89
CA LEU A 398 16.41 5.02 21.58
C LEU A 398 17.22 6.09 22.32
N GLN A 399 16.70 7.31 22.51
CA GLN A 399 17.32 8.34 23.35
C GLN A 399 17.30 7.96 24.82
N ILE A 400 16.20 7.38 25.32
CA ILE A 400 16.08 6.87 26.69
C ILE A 400 17.01 5.67 26.87
N ILE A 401 17.19 4.80 25.87
CA ILE A 401 18.21 3.75 25.88
C ILE A 401 19.61 4.40 25.91
N ARG A 402 19.90 5.40 25.08
CA ARG A 402 21.18 6.14 25.12
C ARG A 402 21.42 6.89 26.44
N LEU A 403 20.36 7.25 27.18
CA LEU A 403 20.43 7.93 28.48
C LEU A 403 20.30 6.99 29.69
N LYS A 404 19.81 5.75 29.51
CA LYS A 404 19.60 4.76 30.58
C LYS A 404 20.42 3.48 30.43
N THR A 405 21.19 3.33 29.34
CA THR A 405 22.17 2.26 29.21
C THR A 405 23.57 2.88 29.30
N GLY A 406 24.18 2.73 30.47
CA GLY A 406 25.63 2.80 30.60
C GLY A 406 26.28 1.62 29.87
N TRP A 407 26.15 1.60 28.54
CA TRP A 407 26.77 0.64 27.64
C TRP A 407 27.68 1.42 26.69
N GLY A 408 28.73 1.99 27.28
CA GLY A 408 29.96 2.38 26.60
C GLY A 408 31.10 1.45 27.06
N PRO A 409 32.27 1.48 26.40
CA PRO A 409 33.30 0.44 26.47
C PRO A 409 34.13 0.38 27.76
N ASN A 410 33.58 0.74 28.92
CA ASN A 410 34.28 0.66 30.20
C ASN A 410 33.59 -0.34 31.15
N THR A 411 34.11 -1.56 31.10
CA THR A 411 34.02 -2.59 32.14
C THR A 411 34.34 -2.08 33.54
N GLY A 412 33.48 -2.39 34.52
CA GLY A 412 33.81 -2.35 35.95
C GLY A 412 32.61 -1.99 36.86
N TYR A 413 32.30 -2.86 37.83
CA TYR A 413 31.23 -2.78 38.86
C TYR A 413 29.80 -3.09 38.36
N LYS A 414 28.98 -3.98 38.95
CA LYS A 414 28.97 -4.63 40.27
C LYS A 414 28.08 -5.89 40.20
N ILE A 415 28.50 -6.94 40.90
CA ILE A 415 27.77 -8.19 41.16
C ILE A 415 26.70 -7.95 42.25
N GLY A 416 25.50 -8.55 42.12
CA GLY A 416 24.60 -8.76 43.27
C GLY A 416 23.09 -8.72 42.96
N LYS A 417 22.49 -9.91 42.82
CA LYS A 417 21.08 -10.25 43.13
C LYS A 417 19.97 -9.21 42.82
N THR A 418 19.69 -8.90 41.55
CA THR A 418 18.34 -8.48 41.15
C THR A 418 18.04 -8.87 39.71
N PHE A 419 17.03 -9.72 39.51
CA PHE A 419 16.47 -10.02 38.20
C PHE A 419 15.58 -8.82 37.79
N VAL A 420 16.00 -8.03 36.81
CA VAL A 420 15.18 -6.91 36.30
C VAL A 420 14.28 -7.47 35.20
N GLY A 421 12.98 -7.43 35.45
CA GLY A 421 11.95 -8.12 34.68
C GLY A 421 11.90 -7.76 33.19
N VAL A 422 11.36 -8.71 32.42
CA VAL A 422 11.11 -8.62 30.99
C VAL A 422 10.26 -7.38 30.67
N GLN A 423 10.66 -6.63 29.64
CA GLN A 423 9.94 -5.47 29.14
C GLN A 423 8.48 -5.85 28.78
N GLN A 424 7.51 -5.10 29.30
CA GLN A 424 6.09 -5.35 29.00
C GLN A 424 5.79 -5.02 27.53
N HIS A 425 5.00 -5.86 26.87
CA HIS A 425 4.62 -5.68 25.47
C HIS A 425 3.96 -4.31 25.22
N PRO A 426 4.31 -3.58 24.15
CA PRO A 426 3.80 -2.22 23.89
C PRO A 426 2.26 -2.16 23.77
N LEU A 427 1.63 -3.24 23.32
CA LEU A 427 0.16 -3.36 23.18
C LEU A 427 -0.54 -4.01 24.37
N LYS A 428 0.08 -4.10 25.55
CA LYS A 428 -0.49 -4.78 26.74
C LYS A 428 -1.94 -4.37 27.06
N TYR A 429 -2.30 -3.11 26.79
CA TYR A 429 -3.61 -2.55 27.09
C TYR A 429 -4.59 -2.52 25.89
N TYR A 430 -4.12 -2.84 24.69
CA TYR A 430 -4.91 -2.80 23.45
C TYR A 430 -5.26 -4.19 22.90
N ALA A 431 -4.56 -5.23 23.35
CA ALA A 431 -4.85 -6.61 23.00
C ALA A 431 -5.80 -7.28 23.99
N ILE A 432 -6.74 -8.07 23.46
CA ILE A 432 -7.48 -9.07 24.23
C ILE A 432 -6.60 -10.32 24.28
N TRP A 433 -6.20 -10.71 25.49
CA TRP A 433 -5.24 -11.80 25.70
C TRP A 433 -5.94 -13.15 25.80
N ASP A 434 -5.26 -14.20 25.36
CA ASP A 434 -5.69 -15.57 25.62
C ASP A 434 -5.53 -15.91 27.11
N ARG A 435 -6.46 -16.72 27.60
CA ARG A 435 -6.43 -17.35 28.93
C ARG A 435 -5.20 -18.27 29.02
N LYS A 436 -4.47 -18.20 30.14
CA LYS A 436 -3.43 -19.19 30.41
C LYS A 436 -4.04 -20.52 30.89
N PRO A 437 -3.39 -21.68 30.65
CA PRO A 437 -3.95 -22.99 31.01
C PRO A 437 -4.43 -23.10 32.47
N ASP A 438 -3.75 -22.42 33.39
CA ASP A 438 -3.97 -22.44 34.84
C ASP A 438 -4.91 -21.35 35.39
N GLU A 439 -5.33 -20.36 34.57
CA GLU A 439 -6.20 -19.29 35.05
C GLU A 439 -7.66 -19.74 35.17
N PRO A 440 -8.38 -19.52 36.29
CA PRO A 440 -9.79 -19.88 36.38
C PRO A 440 -10.65 -19.00 35.46
N TYR A 441 -11.82 -19.49 35.01
CA TYR A 441 -12.79 -18.66 34.31
C TYR A 441 -13.47 -17.66 35.26
N GLY A 442 -14.05 -16.58 34.71
CA GLY A 442 -14.76 -15.54 35.46
C GLY A 442 -13.87 -14.38 35.91
N LEU A 443 -14.23 -13.75 37.03
CA LEU A 443 -13.54 -12.57 37.58
C LEU A 443 -12.15 -12.91 38.09
N GLN A 444 -11.16 -12.10 37.72
CA GLN A 444 -9.77 -12.29 38.10
C GLN A 444 -9.33 -11.25 39.14
N GLY A 445 -8.74 -11.73 40.23
CA GLY A 445 -8.26 -10.89 41.32
C GLY A 445 -9.37 -10.11 42.02
N THR A 446 -9.00 -9.08 42.79
CA THR A 446 -9.91 -8.37 43.71
C THR A 446 -10.33 -6.98 43.25
N ASN A 447 -9.93 -6.54 42.05
CA ASN A 447 -10.20 -5.18 41.57
C ASN A 447 -11.70 -4.87 41.42
N HIS A 448 -12.54 -5.89 41.27
CA HIS A 448 -14.00 -5.73 41.23
C HIS A 448 -14.59 -5.30 42.59
N LEU A 449 -13.85 -5.50 43.69
CA LEU A 449 -14.24 -5.18 45.06
C LEU A 449 -13.81 -3.77 45.50
N LEU A 450 -13.12 -3.00 44.64
CA LEU A 450 -12.65 -1.66 45.02
C LEU A 450 -13.83 -0.74 45.35
N PRO A 451 -13.82 -0.06 46.52
CA PRO A 451 -14.99 0.63 47.06
C PRO A 451 -15.34 1.93 46.31
N THR A 452 -14.35 2.56 45.67
CA THR A 452 -14.51 3.80 44.92
C THR A 452 -15.11 3.53 43.55
N MET A 453 -16.01 4.40 43.07
CA MET A 453 -16.55 4.34 41.71
C MET A 453 -15.76 5.27 40.77
N GLY A 454 -15.68 4.91 39.49
CA GLY A 454 -14.98 5.72 38.49
C GLY A 454 -15.80 6.92 38.02
N LYS A 455 -15.16 7.80 37.24
CA LYS A 455 -15.85 8.87 36.52
C LYS A 455 -16.83 8.26 35.52
N ILE A 456 -17.99 8.91 35.33
CA ILE A 456 -18.96 8.54 34.30
C ILE A 456 -18.31 8.77 32.92
N ALA A 457 -18.10 7.70 32.15
CA ALA A 457 -17.61 7.79 30.78
C ALA A 457 -18.77 7.91 29.77
N SER A 458 -19.86 7.18 29.98
CA SER A 458 -21.13 7.33 29.26
C SER A 458 -22.29 6.76 30.07
N ARG A 459 -23.51 7.26 29.86
CA ARG A 459 -24.72 6.73 30.53
C ARG A 459 -25.27 5.48 29.83
N LEU A 460 -24.86 5.20 28.59
CA LEU A 460 -25.31 4.02 27.84
C LEU A 460 -24.34 2.85 28.06
N PRO A 461 -24.84 1.64 28.38
CA PRO A 461 -24.01 0.44 28.41
C PRO A 461 -23.57 0.04 27.00
N ILE A 462 -22.44 -0.65 26.89
CA ILE A 462 -21.90 -1.13 25.61
C ILE A 462 -22.24 -2.62 25.47
N LYS A 463 -22.97 -2.96 24.41
CA LYS A 463 -23.17 -4.37 23.99
C LYS A 463 -21.88 -4.89 23.40
N PHE A 464 -21.42 -6.06 23.83
CA PHE A 464 -20.17 -6.65 23.36
C PHE A 464 -20.28 -8.18 23.22
N GLU A 465 -19.66 -8.73 22.18
CA GLU A 465 -19.56 -10.18 21.95
C GLU A 465 -18.26 -10.70 22.55
N MET A 466 -18.38 -11.42 23.66
CA MET A 466 -17.27 -12.08 24.32
C MET A 466 -17.04 -13.46 23.73
N HIS A 467 -15.77 -13.82 23.55
CA HIS A 467 -15.35 -15.13 23.09
C HIS A 467 -14.77 -15.95 24.23
N ARG A 468 -14.96 -17.28 24.17
CA ARG A 468 -14.36 -18.25 25.08
C ARG A 468 -12.83 -18.12 25.10
N ASP A 469 -12.24 -18.35 26.26
CA ASP A 469 -10.77 -18.32 26.50
C ASP A 469 -10.11 -16.96 26.25
N LYS A 470 -10.90 -15.88 26.13
CA LYS A 470 -10.41 -14.52 26.04
C LYS A 470 -10.50 -13.77 27.36
N LYS A 471 -9.48 -12.95 27.63
CA LYS A 471 -9.32 -12.16 28.85
C LYS A 471 -9.57 -10.68 28.58
N TYR A 472 -10.62 -10.17 29.17
CA TYR A 472 -11.09 -8.80 29.02
C TYR A 472 -10.68 -7.95 30.22
N SER A 473 -10.10 -6.78 29.98
CA SER A 473 -9.70 -5.83 31.03
C SER A 473 -10.60 -4.60 30.99
N TRP A 474 -11.71 -4.62 31.72
CA TRP A 474 -12.67 -3.51 31.80
C TRP A 474 -12.10 -2.32 32.58
N CYS A 475 -12.27 -1.12 32.04
CA CYS A 475 -11.88 0.13 32.69
C CYS A 475 -12.86 0.48 33.81
N SER A 476 -12.37 0.47 35.05
CA SER A 476 -13.12 0.88 36.25
C SER A 476 -13.03 2.37 36.56
N CYS A 477 -11.99 3.07 36.11
CA CYS A 477 -11.74 4.47 36.48
C CYS A 477 -12.50 5.51 35.63
N GLY A 478 -12.92 5.16 34.41
CA GLY A 478 -13.62 6.07 33.49
C GLY A 478 -12.73 6.92 32.59
N TYR A 479 -11.40 6.93 32.81
CA TYR A 479 -10.44 7.74 32.05
C TYR A 479 -9.85 7.07 30.81
N SER A 480 -10.20 5.81 30.54
CA SER A 480 -9.71 5.13 29.33
C SER A 480 -10.31 5.77 28.08
N HIS A 481 -9.49 5.96 27.04
CA HIS A 481 -9.94 6.36 25.71
C HIS A 481 -10.49 5.17 24.91
N ASN A 482 -10.24 3.93 25.39
CA ASN A 482 -10.68 2.68 24.75
C ASN A 482 -11.88 2.05 25.48
N GLN A 483 -12.87 2.85 25.90
CA GLN A 483 -14.02 2.33 26.65
C GLN A 483 -14.75 1.24 25.85
N PRO A 484 -15.16 0.13 26.49
CA PRO A 484 -15.22 -0.08 27.94
C PRO A 484 -13.93 -0.66 28.53
N PHE A 485 -12.88 -0.88 27.73
CA PHE A 485 -11.64 -1.53 28.13
C PHE A 485 -10.59 -0.54 28.64
N CYS A 486 -9.61 -1.05 29.37
CA CYS A 486 -8.57 -0.24 29.99
C CYS A 486 -7.34 -0.08 29.08
N ASP A 487 -7.01 1.16 28.74
CA ASP A 487 -5.83 1.59 27.97
C ASP A 487 -4.59 1.91 28.85
N GLY A 488 -4.69 1.70 30.17
CA GLY A 488 -3.63 2.05 31.13
C GLY A 488 -3.67 3.50 31.66
N SER A 489 -4.61 4.34 31.21
CA SER A 489 -4.71 5.76 31.63
C SER A 489 -4.89 5.96 33.14
N HIS A 490 -5.38 4.97 33.87
CA HIS A 490 -5.44 4.98 35.34
C HIS A 490 -4.10 5.23 36.03
N ASN A 491 -2.97 4.90 35.40
CA ASN A 491 -1.63 5.19 35.94
C ASN A 491 -1.24 6.66 35.72
N ARG A 492 -1.63 7.25 34.58
CA ARG A 492 -1.34 8.66 34.26
C ARG A 492 -2.17 9.60 35.11
N GLU A 493 -3.45 9.28 35.25
CA GLU A 493 -4.42 10.01 36.10
C GLU A 493 -4.25 9.70 37.59
N ASN A 494 -3.27 8.85 37.94
CA ASN A 494 -2.94 8.46 39.32
C ASN A 494 -4.17 8.02 40.15
N THR A 495 -5.07 7.25 39.53
CA THR A 495 -6.30 6.81 40.22
C THR A 495 -6.00 5.62 41.14
N GLU A 496 -6.75 5.48 42.22
CA GLU A 496 -6.71 4.27 43.07
C GLU A 496 -7.38 3.06 42.41
N LEU A 497 -8.10 3.29 41.32
CA LEU A 497 -8.84 2.26 40.59
C LEU A 497 -7.91 1.43 39.70
N ARG A 498 -8.24 0.15 39.55
CA ARG A 498 -7.51 -0.82 38.72
C ARG A 498 -8.48 -1.57 37.80
N PRO A 499 -8.04 -1.98 36.60
CA PRO A 499 -8.93 -2.65 35.64
C PRO A 499 -9.49 -3.95 36.21
N VAL A 500 -10.78 -4.17 35.98
CA VAL A 500 -11.46 -5.42 36.37
C VAL A 500 -11.27 -6.42 35.23
N ARG A 501 -10.71 -7.58 35.55
CA ARG A 501 -10.40 -8.60 34.57
C ARG A 501 -11.44 -9.71 34.62
N TYR A 502 -11.91 -10.13 33.46
CA TYR A 502 -12.87 -11.21 33.32
C TYR A 502 -12.45 -12.15 32.18
N ILE A 503 -12.53 -13.46 32.42
CA ILE A 503 -12.22 -14.49 31.42
C ILE A 503 -13.51 -15.25 31.08
N SER A 504 -13.88 -15.31 29.80
CA SER A 504 -15.11 -15.98 29.38
C SER A 504 -14.93 -17.49 29.23
N ASP A 505 -15.88 -18.26 29.76
CA ASP A 505 -15.99 -19.72 29.60
C ASP A 505 -16.73 -20.14 28.34
N LYS A 506 -17.43 -19.20 27.70
CA LYS A 506 -18.22 -19.41 26.48
C LYS A 506 -18.28 -18.16 25.61
N ASP A 507 -18.66 -18.37 24.35
CA ASP A 507 -19.06 -17.27 23.47
C ASP A 507 -20.42 -16.74 23.91
N CYS A 508 -20.50 -15.45 24.24
CA CYS A 508 -21.74 -14.85 24.72
C CYS A 508 -21.79 -13.34 24.49
N THR A 509 -23.00 -12.81 24.40
CA THR A 509 -23.24 -11.36 24.36
C THR A 509 -23.43 -10.83 25.77
N VAL A 510 -22.69 -9.79 26.13
CA VAL A 510 -22.80 -9.10 27.43
C VAL A 510 -23.04 -7.62 27.24
N TRP A 511 -23.43 -6.96 28.33
CA TRP A 511 -23.51 -5.50 28.41
C TRP A 511 -22.50 -5.00 29.43
N PHE A 512 -21.45 -4.34 28.98
CA PHE A 512 -20.48 -3.70 29.88
C PHE A 512 -21.02 -2.38 30.41
N CYS A 513 -20.76 -2.12 31.69
CA CYS A 513 -21.09 -0.84 32.30
C CYS A 513 -20.15 0.26 31.75
N ASN A 514 -20.73 1.35 31.24
CA ASN A 514 -19.95 2.52 30.82
C ASN A 514 -20.09 3.73 31.75
N CYS A 515 -21.09 3.76 32.63
CA CYS A 515 -21.24 4.84 33.62
C CYS A 515 -20.30 4.69 34.82
N LYS A 516 -19.68 3.51 34.98
CA LYS A 516 -18.77 3.12 36.07
C LYS A 516 -19.39 3.12 37.46
N GLN A 517 -20.70 3.28 37.56
CA GLN A 517 -21.49 3.27 38.79
C GLN A 517 -22.11 1.91 39.10
N THR A 518 -21.79 0.86 38.34
CA THR A 518 -22.34 -0.48 38.59
C THR A 518 -21.80 -1.10 39.88
N LYS A 519 -22.68 -1.77 40.61
CA LYS A 519 -22.34 -2.68 41.72
C LYS A 519 -21.98 -4.08 41.23
N ASN A 520 -22.28 -4.42 39.98
CA ASN A 520 -22.00 -5.71 39.35
C ASN A 520 -20.85 -5.63 38.34
N ARG A 521 -19.69 -5.11 38.75
CA ARG A 521 -18.54 -4.92 37.85
C ARG A 521 -18.09 -6.25 37.22
N PRO A 522 -17.82 -6.29 35.90
CA PRO A 522 -17.78 -5.17 34.94
C PRO A 522 -19.11 -4.92 34.19
N PHE A 523 -20.16 -5.69 34.48
CA PHE A 523 -21.40 -5.73 33.71
C PHE A 523 -22.38 -4.63 34.13
N CYS A 524 -23.29 -4.28 33.24
CA CYS A 524 -24.33 -3.30 33.52
C CYS A 524 -25.42 -3.90 34.43
N ASP A 525 -25.79 -3.16 35.49
CA ASP A 525 -26.89 -3.49 36.41
C ASP A 525 -28.04 -2.46 36.38
N GLY A 526 -27.98 -1.51 35.44
CA GLY A 526 -28.98 -0.44 35.33
C GLY A 526 -28.75 0.78 36.22
N SER A 527 -27.67 0.86 37.00
CA SER A 527 -27.38 2.00 37.89
C SER A 527 -27.25 3.34 37.15
N HIS A 528 -27.06 3.35 35.84
CA HIS A 528 -27.07 4.57 35.01
C HIS A 528 -28.44 5.27 34.97
N LYS A 529 -29.54 4.57 35.25
CA LYS A 529 -30.90 5.13 35.21
C LYS A 529 -31.22 6.08 36.36
N THR A 530 -30.45 6.00 37.45
CA THR A 530 -30.67 6.80 38.67
C THR A 530 -29.70 7.97 38.79
N LEU A 531 -28.92 8.26 37.75
CA LEU A 531 -27.96 9.36 37.73
C LEU A 531 -28.69 10.64 37.28
N ALA A 532 -28.68 11.69 38.12
CA ALA A 532 -29.29 12.98 37.81
C ALA A 532 -28.75 13.54 36.48
N GLU A 533 -29.60 14.12 35.63
CA GLU A 533 -29.18 14.86 34.43
C GLU A 533 -28.26 16.01 34.86
N THR A 534 -27.01 15.95 34.41
CA THR A 534 -26.06 17.05 34.56
C THR A 534 -26.10 17.81 33.25
N GLU A 535 -26.48 19.09 33.32
CA GLU A 535 -26.40 20.04 32.20
C GLU A 535 -25.00 19.97 31.57
N GLU A 536 -24.96 19.73 30.26
CA GLU A 536 -23.74 19.69 29.47
C GLU A 536 -23.07 21.08 29.46
N GLN A 537 -21.78 21.14 29.80
CA GLN A 537 -20.87 22.23 29.46
C GLN A 537 -19.81 21.73 28.48
#